data_AF-J9W001-F1
#
_entry.id   AF-J9W001-F1
#
_cell.length_a   1.000
_cell.length_b   1.000
_cell.length_c   1.000
_cell.angle_alpha   90.00
_cell.angle_beta   90.00
_cell.angle_gamma   90.00
#
_symmetry.space_group_name_H-M   'P 1'
#
loop_
_entity.id
_entity.type
_entity.pdbx_description
1 polymer ?
#
loop_
_entity_poly.entity_id
_entity_poly.type
_entity_poly.pdbx_seq_one_letter_code
_entity_poly.pdbx_strand_id
1 'polypeptide(L)'
;MMDRQLESRILLESISKPTKLSANHTYAHLKNFVHSLPHTPVRTQVDRLADALGVEIGAIAPEEGDRRESLREAERAAAREARRKKREEAEEQQRKAEMENAIEGLEGDNEEDGGMENGAVGQDGEEGMDDRGDVEYGDVVDDDDDEPDNEHNVHEVDGEGDNQMDEDSD
;
A
#
# COMPACT_ATOMS: atom_id res chain seq x y z
N MET A 1 -7.02 10.34 -15.22
CA MET A 1 -7.19 10.52 -16.68
C MET A 1 -7.65 9.19 -17.22
N MET A 2 -8.73 9.15 -18.01
CA MET A 2 -9.13 7.91 -18.68
C MET A 2 -8.13 7.65 -19.82
N ASP A 3 -7.52 6.46 -19.84
CA ASP A 3 -6.67 6.04 -20.94
C ASP A 3 -7.50 6.08 -22.23
N ARG A 4 -7.09 6.92 -23.19
CA ARG A 4 -7.73 6.95 -24.50
C ARG A 4 -7.42 5.61 -25.17
N GLN A 5 -8.46 4.78 -25.36
CA GLN A 5 -8.34 3.63 -26.24
C GLN A 5 -7.84 4.09 -27.60
N LEU A 6 -6.74 3.50 -28.07
CA LEU A 6 -6.25 3.72 -29.41
C LEU A 6 -7.33 3.27 -30.39
N GLU A 7 -7.95 4.22 -31.10
CA GLU A 7 -9.04 3.94 -32.05
C GLU A 7 -8.59 3.11 -33.25
N SER A 8 -7.28 3.01 -33.49
CA SER A 8 -6.68 2.29 -34.60
C SER A 8 -5.77 1.16 -34.12
N ARG A 9 -5.89 0.00 -34.78
CA ARG A 9 -5.00 -1.14 -34.55
C ARG A 9 -3.62 -0.83 -35.12
N ILE A 10 -2.57 -1.04 -34.31
CA ILE A 10 -1.19 -0.96 -34.78
C ILE A 10 -0.88 -2.22 -35.59
N LEU A 11 -0.51 -2.06 -36.85
CA LEU A 11 -0.01 -3.16 -37.70
C LEU A 11 1.50 -3.27 -37.50
N LEU A 12 1.94 -4.43 -37.03
CA LEU A 12 3.37 -4.76 -36.89
C LEU A 12 3.79 -5.68 -38.03
N GLU A 13 4.63 -5.18 -38.92
CA GLU A 13 5.23 -5.97 -40.01
C GLU A 13 6.69 -6.27 -39.68
N SER A 14 7.09 -7.54 -39.74
CA SER A 14 8.46 -7.95 -39.50
C SER A 14 9.34 -7.66 -40.73
N ILE A 15 10.34 -6.80 -40.54
CA ILE A 15 11.30 -6.45 -41.60
C ILE A 15 12.30 -7.59 -41.82
N SER A 16 12.54 -8.41 -40.79
CA SER A 16 13.47 -9.55 -40.84
C SER A 16 13.01 -10.69 -39.93
N LYS A 17 13.66 -11.86 -40.10
CA LYS A 17 13.50 -12.97 -39.16
C LYS A 17 14.06 -12.60 -37.78
N PRO A 18 13.47 -13.10 -36.68
CA PRO A 18 14.00 -12.89 -35.34
C PRO A 18 15.42 -13.42 -35.19
N THR A 19 16.30 -12.62 -34.59
CA THR A 19 17.69 -12.98 -34.29
C THR A 19 17.87 -13.19 -32.79
N LYS A 20 18.50 -14.30 -32.40
CA LYS A 20 18.86 -14.54 -30.99
C LYS A 20 20.08 -13.69 -30.62
N LEU A 21 19.97 -12.91 -29.56
CA LEU A 21 21.08 -12.14 -28.99
C LEU A 21 21.83 -12.98 -27.95
N SER A 22 23.14 -12.75 -27.82
CA SER A 22 23.92 -13.33 -26.73
C SER A 22 23.67 -12.59 -25.43
N ALA A 23 23.89 -13.26 -24.28
CA ALA A 23 23.71 -12.67 -22.95
C ALA A 23 24.46 -11.33 -22.78
N ASN A 24 25.70 -11.25 -23.27
CA ASN A 24 26.49 -10.01 -23.26
C ASN A 24 25.84 -8.86 -24.03
N HIS A 25 25.27 -9.13 -25.22
CA HIS A 25 24.58 -8.11 -26.00
C HIS A 25 23.27 -7.71 -25.33
N THR A 26 22.49 -8.69 -24.85
CA THR A 26 21.24 -8.45 -24.12
C THR A 26 21.48 -7.56 -22.91
N TYR A 27 22.51 -7.83 -22.10
CA TYR A 27 22.88 -6.98 -20.96
C TYR A 27 23.22 -5.55 -21.39
N ALA A 28 24.02 -5.38 -22.45
CA ALA A 28 24.37 -4.06 -22.95
C ALA A 28 23.13 -3.26 -23.44
N HIS A 29 22.18 -3.94 -24.08
CA HIS A 29 20.91 -3.32 -24.49
C HIS A 29 20.05 -2.93 -23.29
N LEU A 30 19.86 -3.84 -22.33
CA LEU A 30 19.03 -3.61 -21.15
C LEU A 30 19.57 -2.46 -20.29
N LYS A 31 20.89 -2.45 -20.04
CA LYS A 31 21.53 -1.40 -19.25
C LYS A 31 21.25 0.00 -19.80
N ASN A 32 21.30 0.18 -21.11
CA ASN A 32 20.99 1.46 -21.74
C ASN A 32 19.49 1.75 -21.76
N PHE A 33 18.67 0.72 -22.00
CA PHE A 33 17.22 0.85 -22.08
C PHE A 33 16.58 1.28 -20.75
N VAL A 34 17.04 0.72 -19.62
CA VAL A 34 16.51 1.07 -18.28
C VAL A 34 16.57 2.57 -18.01
N HIS A 35 17.65 3.24 -18.43
CA HIS A 35 17.80 4.68 -18.25
C HIS A 35 16.78 5.52 -19.04
N SER A 36 16.21 4.96 -20.11
CA SER A 36 15.18 5.63 -20.92
C SER A 36 13.76 5.49 -20.36
N LEU A 37 13.55 4.58 -19.39
CA LEU A 37 12.23 4.29 -18.85
C LEU A 37 11.81 5.31 -17.77
N PRO A 38 10.51 5.66 -17.70
CA PRO A 38 9.98 6.45 -16.59
C PRO A 38 10.13 5.67 -15.27
N HIS A 39 10.10 6.38 -14.15
CA HIS A 39 10.14 5.78 -12.81
C HIS A 39 8.80 5.08 -12.51
N THR A 40 8.67 3.85 -12.98
CA THR A 40 7.51 2.97 -12.80
C THR A 40 7.95 1.59 -12.31
N PRO A 41 7.05 0.75 -11.78
CA PRO A 41 7.38 -0.61 -11.35
C PRO A 41 8.03 -1.45 -12.46
N VAL A 42 7.61 -1.25 -13.71
CA VAL A 42 8.19 -1.92 -14.89
C VAL A 42 9.67 -1.60 -15.04
N ARG A 43 10.08 -0.34 -14.84
CA ARG A 43 11.49 0.02 -14.87
C ARG A 43 12.29 -0.76 -13.85
N THR A 44 11.79 -0.89 -12.62
CA THR A 44 12.45 -1.64 -11.54
C THR A 44 12.58 -3.12 -11.87
N GLN A 45 11.55 -3.73 -12.48
CA GLN A 45 11.61 -5.12 -12.93
C GLN A 45 12.68 -5.33 -14.01
N VAL A 46 12.75 -4.44 -14.99
CA VAL A 46 13.77 -4.49 -16.05
C VAL A 46 15.18 -4.25 -15.47
N ASP A 47 15.30 -3.37 -14.47
CA ASP A 47 16.57 -3.09 -13.78
C ASP A 47 17.07 -4.32 -13.00
N ARG A 48 16.18 -5.00 -12.26
CA ARG A 48 16.51 -6.29 -11.59
C ARG A 48 16.92 -7.37 -12.58
N LEU A 49 16.25 -7.46 -13.72
CA LEU A 49 16.59 -8.42 -14.77
C LEU A 49 17.96 -8.10 -15.39
N ALA A 50 18.27 -6.83 -15.61
CA ALA A 50 19.57 -6.39 -16.10
C ALA A 50 20.69 -6.68 -15.09
N ASP A 51 20.43 -6.46 -13.79
CA ASP A 51 21.38 -6.77 -12.72
C ASP A 51 21.63 -8.29 -12.62
N ALA A 52 20.57 -9.11 -12.61
CA ALA A 52 20.69 -10.57 -12.57
C ALA A 52 21.50 -11.13 -13.74
N LEU A 53 21.19 -10.66 -14.96
CA LEU A 53 21.96 -11.02 -16.15
C LEU A 53 23.40 -10.52 -16.07
N GLY A 54 23.61 -9.32 -15.52
CA GLY A 54 24.94 -8.74 -15.31
C GLY A 54 25.79 -9.57 -14.34
N VAL A 55 25.19 -10.13 -13.29
CA VAL A 55 25.87 -11.06 -12.37
C VAL A 55 26.18 -12.38 -13.07
N GLU A 56 25.22 -12.95 -13.80
CA GLU A 56 25.40 -14.22 -14.52
C GLU A 56 26.58 -14.19 -15.51
N ILE A 57 26.71 -13.10 -16.27
CA ILE A 57 27.80 -12.94 -17.24
C ILE A 57 29.11 -12.41 -16.61
N GLY A 58 29.12 -12.15 -15.30
CA GLY A 58 30.28 -11.60 -14.57
C GLY A 58 30.56 -10.11 -14.84
N ALA A 59 29.61 -9.36 -15.41
CA ALA A 59 29.71 -7.92 -15.61
C ALA A 59 29.40 -7.10 -14.34
N ILE A 60 28.75 -7.72 -13.36
CA ILE A 60 28.42 -7.15 -12.04
C ILE A 60 28.87 -8.15 -10.98
N ALA A 61 29.50 -7.68 -9.90
CA ALA A 61 29.80 -8.52 -8.76
C ALA A 61 28.51 -8.86 -8.00
N PRO A 62 28.33 -10.10 -7.50
CA PRO A 62 27.12 -10.48 -6.75
C PRO A 62 26.77 -9.49 -5.62
N GLU A 63 27.77 -9.07 -4.85
CA GLU A 63 27.62 -8.09 -3.75
C GLU A 63 27.07 -6.73 -4.22
N GLU A 64 27.40 -6.31 -5.45
CA GLU A 64 26.88 -5.07 -6.03
C GLU A 64 25.41 -5.21 -6.44
N GLY A 65 24.99 -6.41 -6.88
CA GLY A 65 23.59 -6.72 -7.13
C GLY A 65 22.76 -6.60 -5.84
N ASP A 66 23.25 -7.22 -4.75
CA ASP A 66 22.59 -7.17 -3.44
C ASP A 66 22.56 -5.75 -2.85
N ARG A 67 23.65 -4.99 -3.03
CA ARG A 67 23.72 -3.58 -2.63
C ARG A 67 22.67 -2.73 -3.35
N ARG A 68 22.43 -2.97 -4.64
CA ARG A 68 21.42 -2.22 -5.39
C ARG A 68 20.01 -2.58 -4.96
N GLU A 69 19.74 -3.85 -4.72
CA GLU A 69 18.42 -4.28 -4.26
C GLU A 69 18.10 -3.73 -2.86
N SER A 70 19.05 -3.77 -1.93
CA SER A 70 18.87 -3.19 -0.59
C SER A 70 18.63 -1.67 -0.62
N LEU A 71 19.28 -0.93 -1.54
CA LEU A 71 19.00 0.50 -1.72
C LEU A 71 17.56 0.76 -2.19
N ARG A 72 17.04 -0.06 -3.12
CA ARG A 72 15.65 0.05 -3.58
C ARG A 72 14.65 -0.27 -2.46
N GLU A 73 14.97 -1.25 -1.63
CA GLU A 73 14.16 -1.59 -0.46
C GLU A 73 14.15 -0.47 0.57
N ALA A 74 15.31 0.12 0.88
CA ALA A 74 15.42 1.27 1.78
C ALA A 74 14.63 2.48 1.25
N GLU A 75 14.68 2.76 -0.04
CA GLU A 75 13.89 3.85 -0.65
C GLU A 75 12.39 3.59 -0.53
N ARG A 76 11.94 2.35 -0.73
CA ARG A 76 10.53 1.96 -0.53
C ARG A 76 10.12 2.08 0.94
N ALA A 77 10.97 1.68 1.88
CA ALA A 77 10.72 1.84 3.31
C ALA A 77 10.61 3.32 3.70
N ALA A 78 11.53 4.16 3.26
CA ALA A 78 11.50 5.60 3.49
C ALA A 78 10.25 6.26 2.88
N ALA A 79 9.84 5.85 1.69
CA ALA A 79 8.61 6.34 1.07
C ALA A 79 7.34 5.95 1.85
N ARG A 80 7.31 4.74 2.43
CA ARG A 80 6.21 4.29 3.31
C ARG A 80 6.17 5.11 4.60
N GLU A 81 7.32 5.27 5.25
CA GLU A 81 7.44 6.08 6.47
C GLU A 81 7.02 7.54 6.23
N ALA A 82 7.44 8.15 5.12
CA ALA A 82 7.04 9.50 4.76
C ALA A 82 5.52 9.63 4.55
N ARG A 83 4.86 8.60 3.98
CA ARG A 83 3.41 8.57 3.83
C ARG A 83 2.71 8.43 5.18
N ARG A 84 3.23 7.60 6.08
CA ARG A 84 2.69 7.44 7.44
C ARG A 84 2.77 8.76 8.21
N LYS A 85 3.95 9.38 8.23
CA LYS A 85 4.16 10.69 8.87
C LYS A 85 3.22 11.77 8.33
N LYS A 86 3.03 11.81 7.00
CA LYS A 86 2.10 12.78 6.38
C LYS A 86 0.65 12.55 6.81
N ARG A 87 0.26 11.31 7.09
CA ARG A 87 -1.08 10.97 7.59
C ARG A 87 -1.24 11.43 9.04
N GLU A 88 -0.27 11.10 9.89
CA GLU A 88 -0.22 11.54 11.29
C GLU A 88 -0.28 13.08 11.40
N GLU A 89 0.50 13.81 10.60
CA GLU A 89 0.48 15.27 10.56
C GLU A 89 -0.87 15.84 10.11
N ALA A 90 -1.57 15.17 9.19
CA ALA A 90 -2.89 15.59 8.73
C ALA A 90 -3.98 15.34 9.78
N GLU A 91 -3.92 14.21 10.49
CA GLU A 91 -4.82 13.88 11.59
C GLU A 91 -4.61 14.82 12.79
N GLU A 92 -3.36 15.17 13.13
CA GLU A 92 -3.08 16.14 14.19
C GLU A 92 -3.62 17.54 13.84
N GLN A 93 -3.52 17.95 12.57
CA GLN A 93 -4.10 19.22 12.11
C GLN A 93 -5.62 19.22 12.16
N GLN A 94 -6.27 18.10 11.80
CA GLN A 94 -7.72 17.95 11.92
C GLN A 94 -8.15 17.99 13.39
N ARG A 95 -7.47 17.25 14.27
CA ARG A 95 -7.75 17.25 15.71
C ARG A 95 -7.60 18.64 16.32
N LYS A 96 -6.58 19.41 15.92
CA LYS A 96 -6.42 20.81 16.35
C LYS A 96 -7.55 21.71 15.85
N ALA A 97 -7.92 21.60 14.57
CA ALA A 97 -9.03 22.36 14.01
C ALA A 97 -10.38 22.00 14.66
N GLU A 98 -10.61 20.73 14.99
CA GLU A 98 -11.81 20.28 15.72
C GLU A 98 -11.85 20.85 17.14
N MET A 99 -10.72 20.85 17.86
CA MET A 99 -10.63 21.48 19.18
C MET A 99 -10.88 23.00 19.11
N GLU A 100 -10.31 23.70 18.13
CA GLU A 100 -10.54 25.13 17.93
C GLU A 100 -12.01 25.44 17.62
N ASN A 101 -12.65 24.65 16.73
CA ASN A 101 -14.08 24.79 16.43
C ASN A 101 -14.98 24.45 17.63
N ALA A 102 -14.60 23.47 18.46
CA ALA A 102 -15.33 23.12 19.68
C ALA A 102 -15.26 24.24 20.73
N ILE A 103 -14.14 24.96 20.81
CA ILE A 103 -13.98 26.12 21.68
C ILE A 103 -14.81 27.30 21.15
N GLU A 104 -14.80 27.57 19.84
CA GLU A 104 -15.59 28.65 19.23
C GLU A 104 -17.11 28.39 19.30
N GLY A 105 -17.55 27.12 19.23
CA GLY A 105 -18.95 26.72 19.45
C GLY A 105 -19.43 26.90 20.90
N LEU A 106 -18.51 26.90 21.87
CA LEU A 106 -18.80 27.18 23.29
C LEU A 106 -18.87 28.68 23.60
N GLU A 107 -18.23 29.54 22.79
CA GLU A 107 -18.32 31.00 22.93
C GLU A 107 -19.49 31.62 22.15
N GLY A 108 -20.11 30.88 21.23
CA GLY A 108 -21.26 31.32 20.43
C GLY A 108 -22.64 31.01 21.03
N ASP A 109 -22.74 30.18 22.07
CA ASP A 109 -24.02 29.73 22.66
C ASP A 109 -24.38 30.48 23.97
N ASN A 110 -24.00 31.76 24.06
CA ASN A 110 -24.30 32.61 25.21
C ASN A 110 -25.34 33.70 24.89
N GLU A 111 -26.34 33.37 24.07
CA GLU A 111 -27.60 34.12 24.00
C GLU A 111 -28.82 33.17 24.01
N GLU A 112 -29.48 33.13 25.19
CA GLU A 112 -30.86 32.67 25.47
C GLU A 112 -31.21 31.17 25.34
N ASP A 113 -31.22 30.44 26.47
CA ASP A 113 -32.43 29.93 27.18
C ASP A 113 -31.96 29.14 28.43
N GLY A 114 -32.08 29.60 29.67
CA GLY A 114 -33.37 29.76 30.35
C GLY A 114 -33.85 28.47 31.03
N GLY A 115 -33.11 27.89 32.00
CA GLY A 115 -33.70 26.82 32.83
C GLY A 115 -32.77 25.92 33.66
N MET A 116 -31.96 26.46 34.55
CA MET A 116 -31.34 25.64 35.62
C MET A 116 -32.26 25.62 36.86
N GLU A 117 -33.09 24.59 37.01
CA GLU A 117 -33.77 24.29 38.28
C GLU A 117 -33.86 22.78 38.57
N ASN A 118 -33.08 22.37 39.59
CA ASN A 118 -33.24 21.27 40.56
C ASN A 118 -33.73 19.87 40.14
N GLY A 119 -32.89 18.88 40.45
CA GLY A 119 -33.28 17.47 40.51
C GLY A 119 -32.29 16.60 41.27
N ALA A 120 -32.00 16.94 42.53
CA ALA A 120 -31.35 16.01 43.45
C ALA A 120 -32.25 14.79 43.69
N VAL A 121 -31.86 13.62 43.18
CA VAL A 121 -32.43 12.32 43.56
C VAL A 121 -31.28 11.43 43.99
N GLY A 122 -31.05 11.36 45.30
CA GLY A 122 -30.27 10.28 45.88
C GLY A 122 -31.15 9.05 46.06
N GLN A 123 -30.72 7.90 45.56
CA GLN A 123 -30.94 6.62 46.23
C GLN A 123 -29.95 5.56 45.71
N ASP A 124 -28.95 5.32 46.55
CA ASP A 124 -28.21 4.07 46.82
C ASP A 124 -28.17 2.95 45.77
N GLY A 125 -26.93 2.68 45.33
CA GLY A 125 -26.48 1.31 45.07
C GLY A 125 -26.07 1.02 43.63
N GLU A 126 -24.83 1.34 43.26
CA GLU A 126 -23.99 0.38 42.54
C GLU A 126 -22.52 0.78 42.63
N GLU A 127 -21.72 -0.21 43.02
CA GLU A 127 -20.29 -0.16 43.25
C GLU A 127 -19.55 -0.04 41.91
N GLY A 128 -18.43 0.70 41.92
CA GLY A 128 -17.41 0.61 40.88
C GLY A 128 -17.29 1.86 40.01
N MET A 129 -16.59 2.87 40.55
CA MET A 129 -15.82 3.78 39.71
C MET A 129 -14.79 2.94 38.94
N ASP A 130 -15.10 2.54 37.72
CA ASP A 130 -14.08 2.08 36.77
C ASP A 130 -13.64 3.34 35.99
N ASP A 131 -12.69 4.06 36.58
CA ASP A 131 -11.80 5.00 35.89
C ASP A 131 -10.90 4.24 34.90
N ARG A 132 -11.50 3.41 34.03
CA ARG A 132 -10.81 2.86 32.87
C ARG A 132 -10.79 3.95 31.84
N GLY A 133 -9.71 4.72 31.95
CA GLY A 133 -9.40 5.83 31.10
C GLY A 133 -9.68 5.54 29.64
N ASP A 134 -9.97 6.63 28.93
CA ASP A 134 -9.82 6.79 27.50
C ASP A 134 -8.68 5.88 27.01
N VAL A 135 -9.05 4.70 26.53
CA VAL A 135 -8.10 3.86 25.83
C VAL A 135 -8.01 4.55 24.49
N GLU A 136 -7.01 5.42 24.38
CA GLU A 136 -6.47 5.79 23.08
C GLU A 136 -6.32 4.45 22.36
N TYR A 137 -7.09 4.25 21.29
CA TYR A 137 -6.74 3.30 20.25
C TYR A 137 -5.48 3.87 19.57
N GLY A 138 -4.41 4.01 20.35
CA GLY A 138 -3.09 4.32 19.91
C GLY A 138 -2.63 3.07 19.21
N ASP A 139 -2.51 3.21 17.90
CA ASP A 139 -1.73 2.33 17.02
C ASP A 139 -1.91 0.87 17.43
N VAL A 140 -3.01 0.26 16.99
CA VAL A 140 -2.87 -1.14 16.59
C VAL A 140 -1.74 -1.08 15.57
N VAL A 141 -0.55 -1.48 16.00
CA VAL A 141 0.49 -1.92 15.10
C VAL A 141 -0.18 -3.09 14.39
N ASP A 142 -0.87 -2.80 13.29
CA ASP A 142 -1.11 -3.79 12.27
C ASP A 142 0.32 -4.19 11.88
N ASP A 143 0.78 -5.27 12.51
CA ASP A 143 1.66 -6.25 11.91
C ASP A 143 0.96 -6.71 10.62
N ASP A 144 0.91 -5.84 9.61
CA ASP A 144 0.55 -6.15 8.23
C ASP A 144 1.78 -6.83 7.59
N ASP A 145 2.11 -7.98 8.16
CA ASP A 145 2.60 -9.14 7.44
C ASP A 145 1.39 -9.76 6.72
N ASP A 146 0.88 -9.13 5.66
CA ASP A 146 -0.05 -9.71 4.67
C ASP A 146 -0.16 -8.70 3.50
N GLU A 147 -0.01 -8.98 2.21
CA GLU A 147 0.31 -10.15 1.41
C GLU A 147 0.63 -9.59 -0.01
N PRO A 148 1.09 -10.38 -1.00
CA PRO A 148 1.49 -9.87 -2.31
C PRO A 148 0.29 -9.41 -3.15
N ASP A 149 0.44 -8.27 -3.82
CA ASP A 149 -0.54 -7.69 -4.75
C ASP A 149 -0.71 -8.59 -5.98
N ASN A 150 -1.59 -9.59 -5.87
CA ASN A 150 -1.95 -10.52 -6.93
C ASN A 150 -3.46 -10.86 -6.86
N GLU A 151 -4.33 -9.85 -6.76
CA GLU A 151 -5.75 -10.06 -7.08
C GLU A 151 -5.96 -10.05 -8.60
N HIS A 152 -5.70 -11.22 -9.15
CA HIS A 152 -6.27 -11.67 -10.40
C HIS A 152 -7.79 -11.86 -10.17
N ASN A 153 -8.56 -10.90 -10.67
CA ASN A 153 -9.98 -10.98 -11.03
C ASN A 153 -10.56 -12.42 -11.11
N VAL A 154 -11.21 -12.89 -10.04
CA VAL A 154 -12.17 -14.00 -10.09
C VAL A 154 -13.36 -13.65 -9.19
N HIS A 155 -14.34 -12.97 -9.77
CA HIS A 155 -15.71 -13.10 -9.31
C HIS A 155 -16.14 -14.56 -9.46
N GLU A 156 -16.49 -15.23 -8.37
CA GLU A 156 -17.75 -15.99 -8.19
C GLU A 156 -17.68 -16.83 -6.91
N VAL A 157 -18.45 -16.40 -5.92
CA VAL A 157 -18.93 -17.24 -4.83
C VAL A 157 -20.35 -17.62 -5.22
N ASP A 158 -20.67 -18.91 -5.22
CA ASP A 158 -21.89 -19.47 -4.63
C ASP A 158 -22.01 -20.96 -4.97
N GLY A 159 -21.98 -21.82 -3.95
CA GLY A 159 -22.38 -23.23 -4.09
C GLY A 159 -21.66 -24.21 -3.18
N GLU A 160 -22.04 -24.22 -1.90
CA GLU A 160 -22.25 -25.40 -1.05
C GLU A 160 -22.00 -26.75 -1.77
N GLY A 161 -21.08 -27.62 -1.34
CA GLY A 161 -21.14 -28.31 -0.07
C GLY A 161 -21.08 -29.83 -0.31
N ASP A 162 -20.09 -30.45 0.33
CA ASP A 162 -20.17 -31.75 0.98
C ASP A 162 -19.87 -33.08 0.24
N ASN A 163 -19.06 -33.87 0.96
CA ASN A 163 -18.91 -35.33 1.02
C ASN A 163 -18.12 -36.13 -0.04
N GLN A 164 -16.92 -36.54 0.41
CA GLN A 164 -16.48 -37.93 0.59
C GLN A 164 -16.99 -39.00 -0.38
N MET A 165 -16.08 -39.71 -1.06
CA MET A 165 -15.65 -41.07 -0.70
C MET A 165 -14.69 -41.63 -1.76
N ASP A 166 -13.68 -42.35 -1.26
CA ASP A 166 -12.85 -43.29 -2.00
C ASP A 166 -13.71 -44.32 -2.77
N GLU A 167 -13.26 -44.75 -3.95
CA GLU A 167 -12.99 -46.16 -4.27
C GLU A 167 -12.58 -46.35 -5.73
N ASP A 168 -11.55 -47.17 -5.91
CA ASP A 168 -11.14 -47.80 -7.16
C ASP A 168 -12.32 -48.46 -7.90
N SER A 169 -12.34 -48.39 -9.23
CA SER A 169 -12.63 -49.54 -10.10
C SER A 169 -12.45 -49.22 -11.60
N ASP A 170 -11.78 -50.18 -12.25
CA ASP A 170 -11.57 -50.50 -13.67
C ASP A 170 -10.53 -49.71 -14.50
#